data_AF-A0A387B9N2-F1
#
_entry.id   AF-A0A387B9N2-F1
#
_cell.length_a   1.000
_cell.length_b   1.000
_cell.length_c   1.000
_cell.angle_alpha   90.00
_cell.angle_beta   90.00
_cell.angle_gamma   90.00
#
_symmetry.space_group_name_H-M   'P 1'
#
loop_
_entity.id
_entity.type
_entity.pdbx_description
1 polymer ?
#
loop_
_entity_poly.entity_id
_entity_poly.type
_entity_poly.pdbx_seq_one_letter_code
_entity_poly.pdbx_strand_id
1 'polypeptide(L)'
;MNELVIGLFAALLGAIVSIFTLYTNYRSSLDSISGWRSKLFDAASAKEITLKEVQVLRTALRYEPTKEVQEYTFTWISNIMIYYCDYISLKYFEHHETSLLYQEQVIIRVFIRCLLKNHWEYNASMVSSLKFLKIHYKASKQPEFIRETYDKAKAISRTLENDDEEYDLIEKINKKMMGSA
;
A
#
# COMPACT_ATOMS: atom_id res chain seq x y z
N MET A 1 39.64 15.66 29.61
CA MET A 1 38.30 16.12 29.15
C MET A 1 37.95 15.60 27.76
N ASN A 2 38.82 15.73 26.75
CA ASN A 2 38.50 15.25 25.39
C ASN A 2 38.20 13.75 25.28
N GLU A 3 38.96 12.88 25.93
CA GLU A 3 38.72 11.42 25.84
C GLU A 3 37.40 10.98 26.47
N LEU A 4 37.03 11.60 27.59
CA LEU A 4 35.77 11.34 28.28
C LEU A 4 34.57 11.79 27.45
N VAL A 5 34.70 12.94 26.77
CA VAL A 5 33.70 13.45 25.82
C VAL A 5 33.59 12.55 24.58
N ILE A 6 34.72 12.13 24.00
CA ILE A 6 34.76 11.20 22.85
C ILE A 6 34.13 9.84 23.22
N GLY A 7 34.44 9.30 24.40
CA GLY A 7 33.85 8.06 24.90
C GLY A 7 32.33 8.17 25.08
N LEU A 8 31.83 9.31 25.59
CA LEU A 8 30.40 9.57 25.74
C LEU A 8 29.69 9.67 24.38
N PHE A 9 30.31 10.32 23.39
CA PHE A 9 29.79 10.39 22.02
C PHE A 9 29.75 9.01 21.34
N ALA A 10 30.81 8.21 21.49
CA ALA A 10 30.85 6.86 20.94
C ALA A 10 29.77 5.95 21.58
N ALA A 11 29.59 6.04 22.90
CA ALA A 11 28.55 5.30 23.61
C ALA A 11 27.13 5.72 23.18
N LEU A 12 26.88 7.02 23.00
CA LEU A 12 25.60 7.55 22.53
C LEU A 12 25.30 7.07 21.09
N LEU A 13 26.29 7.15 20.19
CA LEU A 13 26.14 6.66 18.82
C LEU A 13 25.87 5.15 18.78
N GLY A 14 26.58 4.37 19.61
CA GLY A 14 26.34 2.94 19.76
C GLY A 14 24.93 2.63 20.25
N ALA A 15 24.42 3.37 21.24
CA ALA A 15 23.06 3.22 21.75
C ALA A 15 22.01 3.55 20.68
N ILE A 16 22.19 4.63 19.91
CA ILE A 16 21.29 5.01 18.81
C ILE A 16 21.24 3.90 17.76
N VAL A 17 22.40 3.44 17.26
CA VAL A 17 22.47 2.36 16.27
C VAL A 17 21.82 1.07 16.78
N SER A 18 21.99 0.75 18.06
CA SER A 18 21.37 -0.43 18.68
C SER A 18 19.85 -0.35 18.72
N ILE A 19 19.28 0.80 19.12
CA ILE A 19 17.82 1.02 19.13
C ILE A 19 17.24 0.87 17.72
N PHE A 20 17.90 1.44 16.70
CA PHE A 20 17.46 1.30 15.32
C PHE A 20 17.53 -0.14 14.83
N THR A 21 18.62 -0.85 15.12
CA THR A 21 18.79 -2.26 14.75
C THR A 21 17.73 -3.15 15.41
N LEU A 22 17.40 -2.88 16.67
CA LEU A 22 16.30 -3.54 17.37
C LEU A 22 14.96 -3.26 16.69
N TYR A 23 14.70 -2.00 16.31
CA TYR A 23 13.46 -1.62 15.65
C TYR A 23 13.31 -2.24 14.25
N THR A 24 14.37 -2.27 13.43
CA THR A 24 14.35 -2.91 12.11
C THR A 24 14.19 -4.42 12.22
N ASN A 25 14.88 -5.07 13.17
CA ASN A 25 14.75 -6.50 13.43
C ASN A 25 13.36 -6.86 13.93
N TYR A 26 12.78 -6.05 14.83
CA TYR A 26 11.42 -6.24 15.32
C TYR A 26 10.40 -6.18 14.17
N ARG A 27 10.52 -5.18 13.28
CA ARG A 27 9.62 -5.08 12.12
C ARG A 27 9.81 -6.19 11.11
N SER A 28 11.05 -6.58 10.82
CA SER A 28 11.35 -7.74 9.97
C SER A 28 10.77 -9.02 10.58
N SER A 29 10.79 -9.14 11.90
CA SER A 29 10.17 -10.26 12.62
C SER A 29 8.65 -10.23 12.48
N LEU A 30 7.99 -9.09 12.67
CA LEU A 30 6.54 -8.97 12.45
C LEU A 30 6.11 -9.33 11.02
N ASP A 31 6.87 -8.86 10.02
CA ASP A 31 6.67 -9.19 8.61
C ASP A 31 6.84 -10.70 8.36
N SER A 32 7.92 -11.29 8.88
CA SER A 32 8.20 -12.72 8.76
C SER A 32 7.16 -13.59 9.47
N ILE A 33 6.67 -13.19 10.64
CA ILE A 33 5.69 -13.95 11.41
C ILE A 33 4.32 -13.92 10.72
N SER A 34 3.89 -12.75 10.25
CA SER A 34 2.58 -12.61 9.59
C SER A 34 2.59 -13.15 8.15
N GLY A 35 3.74 -13.08 7.47
CA GLY A 35 3.94 -13.52 6.10
C GLY A 35 3.13 -12.71 5.07
N TRP A 36 2.61 -11.54 5.45
CA TRP A 36 1.64 -10.79 4.63
C TRP A 36 2.23 -10.35 3.29
N ARG A 37 3.51 -9.97 3.22
CA ARG A 37 4.18 -9.64 1.95
C ARG A 37 4.24 -10.82 1.00
N SER A 38 4.58 -12.01 1.50
CA SER A 38 4.61 -13.22 0.67
C SER A 38 3.22 -13.52 0.13
N LYS A 39 2.19 -13.47 0.99
CA LYS A 39 0.80 -13.70 0.59
C LYS A 39 0.31 -12.70 -0.47
N LEU A 40 0.67 -11.43 -0.33
CA LEU A 40 0.37 -10.40 -1.33
C LEU A 40 1.15 -10.64 -2.63
N PHE A 41 2.41 -11.02 -2.57
CA PHE A 41 3.21 -11.34 -3.75
C PHE A 41 2.60 -12.52 -4.51
N ASP A 42 2.26 -13.60 -3.80
CA ASP A 42 1.59 -14.77 -4.35
C ASP A 42 0.26 -14.38 -5.01
N ALA A 43 -0.58 -13.60 -4.32
CA ALA A 43 -1.85 -13.10 -4.84
C ALA A 43 -1.68 -12.25 -6.11
N ALA A 44 -0.72 -11.33 -6.15
CA ALA A 44 -0.46 -10.50 -7.34
C ALA A 44 0.16 -11.28 -8.51
N SER A 45 0.77 -12.43 -8.23
CA SER A 45 1.38 -13.33 -9.21
C SER A 45 0.44 -14.43 -9.69
N ALA A 46 -0.74 -14.57 -9.08
CA ALA A 46 -1.72 -15.58 -9.46
C ALA A 46 -2.13 -15.43 -10.93
N LYS A 47 -2.24 -16.58 -11.61
CA LYS A 47 -2.68 -16.68 -13.01
C LYS A 47 -4.05 -16.00 -13.20
N GLU A 48 -4.94 -16.18 -12.24
CA GLU A 48 -6.28 -15.62 -12.18
C GLU A 48 -6.51 -15.03 -10.79
N ILE A 49 -7.14 -13.85 -10.74
CA ILE A 49 -7.56 -13.23 -9.47
C ILE A 49 -9.02 -13.60 -9.23
N THR A 50 -9.29 -14.21 -8.08
CA THR A 50 -10.62 -14.55 -7.60
C THR A 50 -10.94 -13.73 -6.35
N LEU A 51 -12.13 -13.95 -5.77
CA LEU A 51 -12.46 -13.38 -4.46
C LEU A 51 -11.41 -13.69 -3.38
N LYS A 52 -10.70 -14.81 -3.48
CA LYS A 52 -9.62 -15.15 -2.54
C LYS A 52 -8.55 -14.06 -2.52
N GLU A 53 -8.04 -13.64 -3.67
CA GLU A 53 -7.00 -12.63 -3.78
C GLU A 53 -7.53 -11.23 -3.41
N VAL A 54 -8.81 -10.95 -3.69
CA VAL A 54 -9.50 -9.74 -3.20
C VAL A 54 -9.51 -9.70 -1.67
N GLN A 55 -9.80 -10.82 -1.00
CA GLN A 55 -9.79 -10.89 0.47
C GLN A 55 -8.37 -10.80 1.05
N VAL A 56 -7.35 -11.32 0.34
CA VAL A 56 -5.95 -11.12 0.74
C VAL A 56 -5.59 -9.63 0.71
N LEU A 57 -5.97 -8.91 -0.34
CA LEU A 57 -5.79 -7.45 -0.41
C LEU A 57 -6.59 -6.75 0.71
N ARG A 58 -7.87 -7.08 0.88
CA ARG A 58 -8.75 -6.45 1.87
C ARG A 58 -8.25 -6.63 3.31
N THR A 59 -7.71 -7.81 3.63
CA THR A 59 -7.12 -8.15 4.92
C THR A 59 -5.82 -7.39 5.20
N ALA A 60 -5.07 -7.03 4.15
CA ALA A 60 -3.85 -6.23 4.29
C ALA A 60 -4.12 -4.73 4.49
N LEU A 61 -5.37 -4.29 4.30
CA LEU A 61 -5.81 -2.90 4.47
C LEU A 61 -6.40 -2.67 5.87
N ARG A 62 -6.70 -1.41 6.21
CA ARG A 62 -7.39 -1.07 7.46
C ARG A 62 -8.79 -1.69 7.50
N TYR A 63 -9.26 -1.99 8.72
CA TYR A 63 -10.64 -2.45 8.93
C TYR A 63 -11.65 -1.41 8.41
N GLU A 64 -11.47 -0.15 8.80
CA GLU A 64 -12.28 0.98 8.35
C GLU A 64 -11.44 2.02 7.55
N PRO A 65 -12.05 2.69 6.56
CA PRO A 65 -11.45 3.84 5.90
C PRO A 65 -11.12 4.96 6.88
N THR A 66 -10.03 5.68 6.62
CA THR A 66 -9.66 6.85 7.43
C THR A 66 -10.48 8.07 6.98
N LYS A 67 -11.04 8.81 7.93
CA LYS A 67 -11.72 10.09 7.65
C LYS A 67 -10.70 11.19 7.32
N GLU A 68 -11.11 12.19 6.56
CA GLU A 68 -10.29 13.38 6.25
C GLU A 68 -8.91 13.04 5.66
N VAL A 69 -8.92 12.50 4.43
CA VAL A 69 -7.71 12.13 3.71
C VAL A 69 -7.31 13.18 2.68
N GLN A 70 -6.01 13.42 2.55
CA GLN A 70 -5.46 14.26 1.48
C GLN A 70 -5.23 13.40 0.22
N GLU A 71 -5.63 13.92 -0.95
CA GLU A 71 -5.42 13.23 -2.23
C GLU A 71 -3.95 12.88 -2.46
N TYR A 72 -3.74 11.75 -3.16
CA TYR A 72 -2.42 11.21 -3.49
C TYR A 72 -1.54 10.83 -2.29
N THR A 73 -2.12 10.72 -1.09
CA THR A 73 -1.46 10.07 0.04
C THR A 73 -1.66 8.55 -0.01
N PHE A 74 -0.79 7.80 0.67
CA PHE A 74 -0.98 6.35 0.83
C PHE A 74 -2.32 6.03 1.51
N THR A 75 -2.71 6.79 2.53
CA THR A 75 -4.00 6.62 3.21
C THR A 75 -5.17 6.82 2.24
N TRP A 76 -5.09 7.82 1.38
CA TRP A 76 -6.11 8.09 0.37
C TRP A 76 -6.27 6.94 -0.63
N ILE A 77 -5.18 6.43 -1.21
CA ILE A 77 -5.28 5.31 -2.14
C ILE A 77 -5.72 4.02 -1.43
N SER A 78 -5.31 3.80 -0.18
CA SER A 78 -5.77 2.66 0.62
C SER A 78 -7.28 2.71 0.88
N ASN A 79 -7.87 3.88 1.10
CA ASN A 79 -9.33 4.00 1.21
C ASN A 79 -10.02 3.62 -0.12
N ILE A 80 -9.49 4.05 -1.27
CA ILE A 80 -10.00 3.65 -2.59
C ILE A 80 -9.93 2.13 -2.74
N MET A 81 -8.81 1.52 -2.36
CA MET A 81 -8.65 0.05 -2.39
C MET A 81 -9.70 -0.64 -1.51
N ILE A 82 -9.98 -0.13 -0.31
CA ILE A 82 -10.99 -0.69 0.60
C ILE A 82 -12.36 -0.68 -0.08
N TYR A 83 -12.82 0.49 -0.54
CA TYR A 83 -14.14 0.60 -1.18
C TYR A 83 -14.26 -0.25 -2.44
N TYR A 84 -13.19 -0.35 -3.23
CA TYR A 84 -13.18 -1.19 -4.42
C TYR A 84 -13.24 -2.69 -4.05
N CYS A 85 -12.47 -3.14 -3.06
CA CYS A 85 -12.53 -4.51 -2.56
C CYS A 85 -13.92 -4.86 -2.01
N ASP A 86 -14.56 -3.94 -1.28
CA ASP A 86 -15.90 -4.15 -0.72
C ASP A 86 -16.94 -4.26 -1.84
N TYR A 87 -16.85 -3.41 -2.87
CA TYR A 87 -17.69 -3.49 -4.07
C TYR A 87 -17.56 -4.84 -4.79
N ILE A 88 -16.32 -5.26 -5.10
CA ILE A 88 -16.06 -6.54 -5.77
C ILE A 88 -16.53 -7.71 -4.91
N SER A 89 -16.34 -7.62 -3.59
CA SER A 89 -16.81 -8.66 -2.67
C SER A 89 -18.33 -8.82 -2.75
N LEU A 90 -19.09 -7.73 -2.75
CA LEU A 90 -20.55 -7.76 -2.88
C LEU A 90 -20.98 -8.33 -4.23
N LYS A 91 -20.46 -7.78 -5.34
CA LYS A 91 -20.75 -8.21 -6.71
C LYS A 91 -20.57 -9.72 -6.88
N TYR A 92 -19.40 -10.25 -6.53
CA TYR A 92 -19.09 -11.65 -6.79
C TYR A 92 -19.66 -12.62 -5.76
N PHE A 93 -19.92 -12.17 -4.53
CA PHE A 93 -20.56 -12.99 -3.52
C PHE A 93 -22.04 -13.21 -3.82
N GLU A 94 -22.75 -12.18 -4.30
CA GLU A 94 -24.16 -12.25 -4.65
C GLU A 94 -24.42 -13.03 -5.95
N HIS A 95 -23.51 -12.94 -6.94
CA HIS A 95 -23.69 -13.57 -8.24
C HIS A 95 -23.10 -14.99 -8.38
N HIS A 96 -22.47 -15.52 -7.32
CA HIS A 96 -21.80 -16.84 -7.33
C HIS A 96 -20.77 -17.04 -8.45
N GLU A 97 -20.21 -15.95 -8.98
CA GLU A 97 -19.17 -15.99 -10.00
C GLU A 97 -17.82 -16.41 -9.40
N THR A 98 -17.10 -17.28 -10.11
CA THR A 98 -15.87 -17.88 -9.60
C THR A 98 -14.62 -17.04 -9.91
N SER A 99 -14.67 -16.17 -10.93
CA SER A 99 -13.55 -15.30 -11.29
C SER A 99 -13.96 -13.92 -11.74
N LEU A 100 -13.13 -12.94 -11.39
CA LEU A 100 -13.32 -11.53 -11.70
C LEU A 100 -13.15 -11.27 -13.20
N LEU A 101 -13.75 -10.18 -13.69
CA LEU A 101 -13.46 -9.65 -15.02
C LEU A 101 -11.97 -9.31 -15.14
N TYR A 102 -11.39 -9.50 -16.33
CA TYR A 102 -9.97 -9.29 -16.56
C TYR A 102 -9.48 -7.91 -16.04
N GLN A 103 -10.23 -6.85 -16.32
CA GLN A 103 -9.96 -5.48 -15.89
C GLN A 103 -9.89 -5.39 -14.36
N GLU A 104 -10.86 -5.99 -13.65
CA GLU A 104 -10.88 -6.01 -12.19
C GLU A 104 -9.69 -6.80 -11.62
N GLN A 105 -9.36 -7.94 -12.23
CA GLN A 105 -8.16 -8.69 -11.87
C GLN A 105 -6.90 -7.83 -12.02
N VAL A 106 -6.80 -7.01 -13.07
CA VAL A 106 -5.66 -6.10 -13.27
C VAL A 106 -5.67 -4.99 -12.22
N ILE A 107 -6.82 -4.43 -11.87
CA ILE A 107 -6.94 -3.41 -10.81
C ILE A 107 -6.48 -3.98 -9.46
N ILE A 108 -6.92 -5.17 -9.07
CA ILE A 108 -6.48 -5.83 -7.83
C ILE A 108 -4.96 -6.03 -7.83
N ARG A 109 -4.36 -6.48 -8.96
CA ARG A 109 -2.90 -6.60 -9.08
C ARG A 109 -2.19 -5.26 -8.94
N VAL A 110 -2.72 -4.19 -9.51
CA VAL A 110 -2.18 -2.82 -9.37
C VAL A 110 -2.19 -2.38 -7.91
N PHE A 111 -3.30 -2.60 -7.21
CA PHE A 111 -3.43 -2.25 -5.79
C PHE A 111 -2.48 -3.06 -4.89
N ILE A 112 -2.38 -4.37 -5.08
CA ILE A 112 -1.45 -5.19 -4.30
C ILE A 112 0.01 -4.74 -4.54
N ARG A 113 0.38 -4.46 -5.79
CA ARG A 113 1.73 -3.95 -6.13
C ARG A 113 2.01 -2.60 -5.48
N CYS A 114 1.01 -1.72 -5.39
CA CYS A 114 1.12 -0.45 -4.66
C CYS A 114 1.39 -0.67 -3.16
N LEU A 115 0.72 -1.61 -2.49
CA LEU A 115 1.01 -1.96 -1.09
C LEU A 115 2.45 -2.48 -0.92
N LEU A 116 2.87 -3.40 -1.79
CA LEU A 116 4.21 -3.98 -1.76
C LEU A 116 5.31 -2.92 -1.98
N LYS A 117 5.09 -2.01 -2.94
CA LYS A 117 5.99 -0.89 -3.26
C LYS A 117 6.06 0.12 -2.13
N ASN A 118 4.94 0.54 -1.56
CA ASN A 118 4.91 1.46 -0.43
C ASN A 118 5.72 0.92 0.76
N HIS A 119 5.53 -0.35 1.11
CA HIS A 119 6.29 -0.95 2.20
C HIS A 119 7.79 -1.09 1.88
N TRP A 120 8.15 -1.39 0.62
CA TRP A 120 9.56 -1.38 0.19
C TRP A 120 10.19 0.00 0.33
N GLU A 121 9.56 1.03 -0.22
CA GLU A 121 10.08 2.41 -0.18
C GLU A 121 10.14 2.94 1.26
N TYR A 122 9.14 2.63 2.10
CA TYR A 122 9.16 2.99 3.52
C TYR A 122 10.32 2.33 4.26
N ASN A 123 10.54 1.03 4.08
CA ASN A 123 11.66 0.33 4.70
C ASN A 123 13.02 0.80 4.17
N ALA A 124 13.14 1.04 2.86
CA ALA A 124 14.35 1.58 2.25
C ALA A 124 14.67 2.99 2.77
N SER A 125 13.65 3.84 2.95
CA SER A 125 13.80 5.20 3.49
C SER A 125 14.26 5.20 4.96
N MET A 126 13.83 4.22 5.74
CA MET A 126 14.26 4.05 7.13
C MET A 126 15.72 3.65 7.22
N VAL A 127 16.17 2.71 6.38
CA VAL A 127 17.58 2.33 6.30
C VAL A 127 18.43 3.47 5.73
N SER A 128 17.91 4.26 4.79
CA SER A 128 18.64 5.40 4.23
C SER A 128 18.76 6.58 5.21
N SER A 129 17.82 6.74 6.16
CA SER A 129 17.91 7.74 7.22
C SER A 129 19.08 7.50 8.20
N LEU A 130 19.60 6.26 8.25
CA LEU A 130 20.83 5.89 8.95
C LEU A 130 22.09 6.18 8.12
N LYS A 131 21.99 6.51 6.83
CA LYS A 131 23.13 7.03 6.08
C LYS A 131 23.29 8.49 6.46
N PHE A 132 24.17 8.75 7.41
CA PHE A 132 24.78 10.05 7.74
C PHE A 132 25.51 10.71 6.54
N LEU A 133 25.34 10.20 5.32
CA LEU A 133 25.86 10.66 4.03
C LEU A 133 24.70 10.90 3.06
N LYS A 134 24.34 12.18 2.88
CA LYS A 134 23.70 12.79 1.70
C LYS A 134 23.02 11.82 0.71
N ILE A 135 21.88 11.26 1.07
CA ILE A 135 20.85 10.96 0.08
C ILE A 135 19.62 11.72 0.57
N HIS A 136 19.39 12.88 -0.03
CA HIS A 136 18.19 13.68 0.17
C HIS A 136 17.00 12.90 -0.41
N TYR A 137 16.53 11.87 0.30
CA TYR A 137 15.20 11.33 0.03
C TYR A 137 14.24 12.46 0.39
N LYS A 138 13.62 13.06 -0.62
CA LYS A 138 12.57 14.07 -0.44
C LYS A 138 11.36 13.41 0.20
N ALA A 139 11.42 13.19 1.50
CA ALA A 139 10.31 12.72 2.33
C ALA A 139 9.07 13.65 2.25
N SER A 140 9.23 14.85 1.68
CA SER A 140 8.17 15.85 1.55
C SER A 140 7.35 15.77 0.26
N LYS A 141 7.72 14.92 -0.71
CA LYS A 141 6.86 14.67 -1.89
C LYS A 141 6.17 13.33 -1.70
N GLN A 142 4.83 13.36 -1.75
CA GLN A 142 4.05 12.12 -1.84
C GLN A 142 4.62 11.24 -2.95
N PRO A 143 4.77 9.93 -2.74
CA PRO A 143 5.42 9.08 -3.73
C PRO A 143 4.64 9.11 -5.05
N GLU A 144 5.34 9.38 -6.15
CA GLU A 144 4.76 9.51 -7.49
C GLU A 144 3.94 8.27 -7.88
N PHE A 145 4.37 7.08 -7.39
CA PHE A 145 3.69 5.82 -7.63
C PHE A 145 2.27 5.74 -7.06
N ILE A 146 1.91 6.56 -6.05
CA ILE A 146 0.55 6.60 -5.52
C ILE A 146 -0.40 7.18 -6.57
N ARG A 147 0.02 8.27 -7.21
CA ARG A 147 -0.72 8.88 -8.31
C ARG A 147 -0.78 7.96 -9.52
N GLU A 148 0.35 7.37 -9.90
CA GLU A 148 0.41 6.37 -10.98
C GLU A 148 -0.56 5.19 -10.74
N THR A 149 -0.65 4.72 -9.50
CA THR A 149 -1.56 3.64 -9.12
C THR A 149 -3.01 4.03 -9.37
N TYR A 150 -3.40 5.21 -8.90
CA TYR A 150 -4.76 5.73 -9.11
C TYR A 150 -5.07 5.91 -10.60
N ASP A 151 -4.22 6.62 -11.33
CA ASP A 151 -4.44 6.93 -12.75
C ASP A 151 -4.53 5.65 -13.57
N LYS A 152 -3.73 4.64 -13.26
CA LYS A 152 -3.77 3.34 -13.91
C LYS A 152 -5.05 2.56 -13.59
N ALA A 153 -5.44 2.48 -12.32
CA ALA A 153 -6.69 1.81 -11.92
C ALA A 153 -7.91 2.49 -12.55
N LYS A 154 -7.93 3.82 -12.56
CA LYS A 154 -8.94 4.65 -13.21
C LYS A 154 -9.02 4.39 -14.72
N ALA A 155 -7.88 4.37 -15.41
CA ALA A 155 -7.83 4.09 -16.83
C ALA A 155 -8.38 2.69 -17.16
N ILE A 156 -8.02 1.66 -16.38
CA ILE A 156 -8.53 0.29 -16.56
C ILE A 156 -10.03 0.20 -16.26
N SER A 157 -10.51 0.90 -15.22
CA SER A 157 -11.93 0.93 -14.88
C SER A 157 -12.80 1.53 -15.99
N ARG A 158 -12.25 2.44 -16.80
CA ARG A 158 -12.95 3.03 -17.96
C ARG A 158 -12.99 2.13 -19.20
N THR A 159 -12.24 1.03 -19.20
CA THR A 159 -12.27 0.03 -20.28
C THR A 159 -13.21 -1.15 -19.96
N LEU A 160 -14.01 -1.05 -18.90
CA LEU A 160 -15.11 -1.98 -18.62
C LEU A 160 -16.27 -1.61 -19.56
N GLU A 161 -16.55 -2.47 -20.53
CA GLU A 161 -17.42 -2.15 -21.67
C GLU A 161 -18.92 -2.40 -21.47
N ASN A 162 -19.43 -2.79 -20.29
CA ASN A 162 -20.77 -3.40 -20.24
C ASN A 162 -21.75 -3.02 -19.11
N ASP A 163 -21.53 -1.98 -18.31
CA ASP A 163 -22.65 -1.41 -17.52
C ASP A 163 -22.32 0.01 -17.04
N ASP A 164 -23.31 0.93 -17.13
CA ASP A 164 -23.18 2.34 -16.72
C ASP A 164 -22.77 2.49 -15.24
N GLU A 165 -23.02 1.47 -14.41
CA GLU A 165 -22.64 1.44 -13.00
C GLU A 165 -21.14 1.28 -12.77
N GLU A 166 -20.47 0.45 -13.57
CA GLU A 166 -19.04 0.10 -13.42
C GLU A 166 -18.10 1.01 -14.19
N TYR A 167 -18.62 1.66 -15.23
CA TYR A 167 -17.90 2.70 -15.94
C TYR A 167 -17.48 3.79 -14.95
N ASP A 168 -16.17 4.03 -14.87
CA ASP A 168 -15.57 5.06 -14.01
C ASP A 168 -15.73 4.81 -12.50
N LEU A 169 -15.96 3.58 -12.06
CA LEU A 169 -16.14 3.21 -10.64
C LEU A 169 -15.05 3.76 -9.72
N ILE A 170 -13.78 3.69 -10.12
CA ILE A 170 -12.65 4.24 -9.33
C ILE A 170 -12.79 5.75 -9.11
N GLU A 171 -13.28 6.48 -10.11
CA GLU A 171 -13.53 7.92 -10.00
C GLU A 171 -14.77 8.20 -9.15
N LYS A 172 -15.85 7.42 -9.31
CA LYS A 172 -17.06 7.52 -8.47
C LYS A 172 -16.72 7.31 -6.99
N ILE A 173 -15.92 6.28 -6.68
CA ILE A 173 -15.39 6.03 -5.33
C ILE A 173 -14.62 7.25 -4.83
N ASN A 174 -13.70 7.79 -5.62
CA ASN A 174 -12.92 8.97 -5.22
C ASN A 174 -13.81 10.18 -4.94
N LYS A 175 -14.74 10.52 -5.85
CA LYS A 175 -15.66 11.66 -5.70
C LYS A 175 -16.50 11.54 -4.42
N LYS A 176 -17.07 10.36 -4.18
CA LYS A 176 -17.86 10.07 -2.97
C LYS A 176 -17.02 10.21 -1.70
N MET A 177 -15.80 9.67 -1.71
CA MET A 177 -14.88 9.74 -0.58
C MET A 177 -14.42 11.17 -0.28
N MET A 178 -14.19 11.97 -1.31
CA MET A 178 -13.71 13.36 -1.19
C MET A 178 -14.82 14.38 -0.93
N GLY A 179 -16.09 13.96 -0.91
CA GLY A 179 -17.24 14.85 -0.67
C GLY A 179 -17.57 15.76 -1.87
N SER A 180 -17.11 15.42 -3.07
CA SER A 180 -17.28 16.20 -4.29
C SER A 180 -18.50 15.75 -5.13
N ALA A 181 -19.58 15.33 -4.46
CA ALA A 181 -20.79 14.82 -5.10
C ALA A 181 -21.64 15.93 -5.74
#